data_AF-A0AAU8K4E7-F1
#
_entry.id   AF-A0AAU8K4E7-F1
#
_cell.length_a   1.000
_cell.length_b   1.000
_cell.length_c   1.000
_cell.angle_alpha   90.00
_cell.angle_beta   90.00
_cell.angle_gamma   90.00
#
_symmetry.space_group_name_H-M   'P 1'
#
loop_
_entity.id
_entity.type
_entity.pdbx_description
1 polymer ?
#
loop_
_entity_poly.entity_id
_entity_poly.type
_entity_poly.pdbx_seq_one_letter_code
_entity_poly.pdbx_strand_id
1 'polypeptide(L)'
;MSSSVAGAGPSGLRADMKHRADGNHRTYGIHLRWQIGDNQPDHPAWPPPADWDEGRAPYPHQYEVWIDGVARQTLYLYWPAWDWSPANSHWVDLGEAPEAEYRVKLRARVDGQFTEFTQEVAVRRDGAVPWSAPEPRRNAPAVATTASPRHGTMDQPRSRAGAAIRDTDSAPICVEARRLNTSTDWQEVLPGAERMLADYPWNDAQKYLEYRKFFEGNTVASTGNPAFRGLDLVPDGSLGDWPVTVLKADADSHTFSYDYMAYHTGESWSHRWFLTRQGWDPAGGLAWEDLEPVPFLVEVQGADREEDSTQWEFATLPHRTGRAAIVHVWGGHGGPDTPDGGNGRKTGEFFLSVCDVEFR
;
A
#
# COMPACT_ATOMS: atom_id res chain seq x y z
N MET A 1 36.11 15.44 -16.15
CA MET A 1 34.89 16.22 -16.45
C MET A 1 33.79 15.58 -15.63
N SER A 2 33.49 16.15 -14.46
CA SER A 2 32.43 15.65 -13.58
C SER A 2 31.11 16.18 -14.13
N SER A 3 30.37 15.32 -14.84
CA SER A 3 29.01 15.60 -15.28
C SER A 3 28.13 15.60 -14.04
N SER A 4 27.47 16.72 -13.76
CA SER A 4 26.46 16.86 -12.72
C SER A 4 25.26 15.95 -13.01
N VAL A 5 25.20 14.78 -12.37
CA VAL A 5 24.01 13.90 -12.35
C VAL A 5 23.01 14.39 -11.30
N ALA A 6 22.74 15.69 -11.29
CA ALA A 6 21.67 16.27 -10.49
C ALA A 6 20.43 16.35 -11.39
N GLY A 7 19.40 15.53 -11.11
CA GLY A 7 18.05 15.73 -11.67
C GLY A 7 17.68 14.97 -12.94
N ALA A 8 18.30 13.82 -13.25
CA ALA A 8 17.80 12.97 -14.34
C ALA A 8 16.50 12.27 -13.93
N GLY A 9 15.40 12.57 -14.65
CA GLY A 9 14.15 11.84 -14.48
C GLY A 9 14.24 10.39 -14.92
N PRO A 10 13.23 9.57 -14.57
CA PRO A 10 13.20 8.17 -14.98
C PRO A 10 13.13 8.05 -16.51
N SER A 11 13.77 7.03 -17.05
CA SER A 11 13.76 6.71 -18.48
C SER A 11 13.85 5.21 -18.71
N GLY A 12 13.77 4.74 -19.96
CA GLY A 12 14.03 3.32 -20.25
C GLY A 12 13.07 2.35 -19.56
N LEU A 13 11.84 2.79 -19.27
CA LEU A 13 10.78 1.97 -18.66
C LEU A 13 10.61 0.61 -19.37
N ARG A 14 10.63 -0.45 -18.58
CA ARG A 14 10.24 -1.81 -18.91
C ARG A 14 9.04 -2.16 -18.04
N ALA A 15 8.06 -2.81 -18.64
CA ALA A 15 6.86 -3.24 -17.96
C ALA A 15 6.42 -4.58 -18.50
N ASP A 16 6.10 -5.50 -17.60
CA ASP A 16 5.58 -6.81 -17.96
C ASP A 16 4.51 -7.25 -16.98
N MET A 17 3.50 -7.97 -17.48
CA MET A 17 2.45 -8.49 -16.61
C MET A 17 2.97 -9.73 -15.89
N LYS A 18 2.66 -9.78 -14.61
CA LYS A 18 3.01 -10.87 -13.71
C LYS A 18 1.75 -11.29 -12.95
N HIS A 19 1.78 -12.50 -12.40
CA HIS A 19 0.73 -12.95 -11.50
C HIS A 19 1.31 -13.64 -10.28
N ARG A 20 0.64 -13.50 -9.15
CA ARG A 20 0.95 -14.16 -7.88
C ARG A 20 -0.26 -14.96 -7.40
N ALA A 21 -0.04 -15.84 -6.44
CA ALA A 21 -1.09 -16.61 -5.80
C ALA A 21 -1.16 -16.17 -4.34
N ASP A 22 -2.31 -15.66 -3.93
CA ASP A 22 -2.58 -15.22 -2.55
C ASP A 22 -3.66 -16.17 -2.01
N GLY A 23 -3.24 -17.27 -1.40
CA GLY A 23 -4.15 -18.35 -1.02
C GLY A 23 -4.91 -18.91 -2.24
N ASN A 24 -6.25 -18.83 -2.21
CA ASN A 24 -7.11 -19.27 -3.32
C ASN A 24 -7.26 -18.22 -4.44
N HIS A 25 -6.71 -17.02 -4.26
CA HIS A 25 -6.83 -15.93 -5.22
C HIS A 25 -5.63 -15.90 -6.15
N ARG A 26 -5.87 -15.72 -7.44
CA ARG A 26 -4.81 -15.40 -8.40
C ARG A 26 -4.88 -13.91 -8.72
N THR A 27 -3.90 -13.15 -8.24
CA THR A 27 -3.83 -11.71 -8.48
C THR A 27 -2.79 -11.39 -9.54
N TYR A 28 -3.08 -10.38 -10.34
CA TYR A 28 -2.22 -9.91 -11.42
C TYR A 28 -1.67 -8.54 -11.08
N GLY A 29 -0.54 -8.21 -11.69
CA GLY A 29 0.03 -6.89 -11.59
C GLY A 29 1.03 -6.61 -12.70
N ILE A 30 1.46 -5.36 -12.76
CA ILE A 30 2.48 -4.89 -13.68
C ILE A 30 3.78 -4.73 -12.88
N HIS A 31 4.81 -5.45 -13.28
CA HIS A 31 6.15 -5.22 -12.77
C HIS A 31 6.83 -4.14 -13.61
N LEU A 32 7.06 -2.99 -12.98
CA LEU A 32 7.74 -1.84 -13.57
C LEU A 32 9.21 -1.87 -13.18
N ARG A 33 10.07 -1.59 -14.16
CA ARG A 33 11.51 -1.37 -13.96
C ARG A 33 11.96 -0.23 -14.86
N TRP A 34 12.75 0.71 -14.36
CA TRP A 34 13.19 1.86 -15.15
C TRP A 34 14.66 2.18 -14.92
N GLN A 35 15.21 3.05 -15.75
CA GLN A 35 16.50 3.64 -15.50
C GLN A 35 16.35 4.88 -14.64
N ILE A 36 17.19 4.98 -13.60
CA ILE A 36 17.40 6.20 -12.83
C ILE A 36 18.89 6.36 -12.51
N GLY A 37 19.49 7.50 -12.89
CA GLY A 37 20.95 7.65 -12.83
C GLY A 37 21.67 6.51 -13.57
N ASP A 38 22.66 5.89 -12.94
CA ASP A 38 23.34 4.70 -13.48
C ASP A 38 22.62 3.37 -13.16
N ASN A 39 21.52 3.39 -12.39
CA ASN A 39 20.75 2.19 -12.07
C ASN A 39 19.84 1.79 -13.23
N GLN A 40 20.28 0.78 -13.99
CA GLN A 40 19.57 0.25 -15.16
C GLN A 40 18.33 -0.58 -14.78
N PRO A 41 17.28 -0.65 -15.63
CA PRO A 41 16.10 -1.48 -15.38
C PRO A 41 16.43 -2.96 -15.11
N ASP A 42 17.50 -3.45 -15.74
CA ASP A 42 18.03 -4.81 -15.59
C ASP A 42 19.47 -4.77 -15.03
N HIS A 43 19.76 -3.81 -14.14
CA HIS A 43 21.09 -3.68 -13.55
C HIS A 43 21.51 -5.00 -12.87
N PRO A 44 22.74 -5.50 -13.12
CA PRO A 44 23.19 -6.76 -12.56
C PRO A 44 23.25 -6.70 -11.02
N ALA A 45 23.29 -7.88 -10.38
CA ALA A 45 23.40 -7.97 -8.92
C ALA A 45 24.71 -7.37 -8.37
N TRP A 46 25.76 -7.29 -9.19
CA TRP A 46 27.04 -6.67 -8.84
C TRP A 46 27.80 -6.29 -10.12
N PRO A 47 28.57 -5.17 -10.13
CA PRO A 47 28.71 -4.16 -9.07
C PRO A 47 27.47 -3.26 -8.93
N PRO A 48 27.37 -2.47 -7.84
CA PRO A 48 26.34 -1.44 -7.71
C PRO A 48 26.41 -0.43 -8.86
N PRO A 49 25.34 0.35 -9.11
CA PRO A 49 25.38 1.52 -9.97
C PRO A 49 26.54 2.43 -9.58
N ALA A 50 27.20 3.05 -10.56
CA ALA A 50 28.41 3.83 -10.28
C ALA A 50 28.13 5.10 -9.46
N ASP A 51 26.90 5.60 -9.52
CA ASP A 51 26.37 6.73 -8.73
C ASP A 51 25.63 6.29 -7.45
N TRP A 52 25.69 5.01 -7.06
CA TRP A 52 25.15 4.55 -5.80
C TRP A 52 25.98 5.06 -4.61
N ASP A 53 25.38 5.89 -3.75
CA ASP A 53 26.00 6.41 -2.52
C ASP A 53 25.40 5.77 -1.26
N GLU A 54 25.46 4.44 -1.17
CA GLU A 54 25.05 3.69 0.04
C GLU A 54 23.67 4.10 0.58
N GLY A 55 22.66 4.15 -0.29
CA GLY A 55 21.29 4.58 0.04
C GLY A 55 21.02 6.07 -0.16
N ARG A 56 22.05 6.90 -0.27
CA ARG A 56 21.93 8.35 -0.49
C ARG A 56 22.10 8.77 -1.95
N ALA A 57 21.96 7.83 -2.89
CA ALA A 57 21.94 8.16 -4.30
C ALA A 57 20.87 9.24 -4.55
N PRO A 58 21.12 10.25 -5.40
CA PRO A 58 20.22 11.38 -5.62
C PRO A 58 19.02 11.00 -6.51
N TYR A 59 18.46 9.81 -6.31
CA TYR A 59 17.31 9.30 -7.03
C TYR A 59 16.02 9.86 -6.39
N PRO A 60 14.99 10.18 -7.19
CA PRO A 60 13.71 10.61 -6.66
C PRO A 60 13.03 9.48 -5.87
N HIS A 61 12.36 9.87 -4.80
CA HIS A 61 11.53 8.98 -3.98
C HIS A 61 10.05 9.03 -4.36
N GLN A 62 9.61 10.09 -5.04
CA GLN A 62 8.20 10.25 -5.41
C GLN A 62 8.01 10.08 -6.92
N TYR A 63 7.05 9.22 -7.28
CA TYR A 63 6.67 8.93 -8.66
C TYR A 63 5.16 9.00 -8.85
N GLU A 64 4.76 9.21 -10.10
CA GLU A 64 3.38 9.07 -10.54
C GLU A 64 3.32 8.05 -11.69
N VAL A 65 2.52 7.01 -11.50
CA VAL A 65 2.28 5.95 -12.50
C VAL A 65 0.98 6.23 -13.22
N TRP A 66 1.06 6.30 -14.55
CA TRP A 66 -0.07 6.52 -15.43
C TRP A 66 -0.42 5.22 -16.14
N ILE A 67 -1.70 4.88 -16.13
CA ILE A 67 -2.24 3.72 -16.84
C ILE A 67 -3.39 4.20 -17.71
N ASP A 68 -3.30 3.88 -19.01
CA ASP A 68 -4.27 4.24 -20.03
C ASP A 68 -4.58 5.75 -20.07
N GLY A 69 -3.52 6.56 -19.91
CA GLY A 69 -3.61 8.02 -19.97
C GLY A 69 -4.15 8.68 -18.71
N VAL A 70 -4.31 7.95 -17.61
CA VAL A 70 -4.78 8.49 -16.32
C VAL A 70 -3.74 8.24 -15.24
N ALA A 71 -3.45 9.24 -14.40
CA ALA A 71 -2.69 9.04 -13.18
C ALA A 71 -3.46 8.07 -12.26
N ARG A 72 -2.93 6.86 -12.07
CA ARG A 72 -3.59 5.82 -11.27
C ARG A 72 -2.95 5.63 -9.90
N GLN A 73 -1.70 6.04 -9.73
CA GLN A 73 -0.98 5.79 -8.50
C GLN A 73 0.11 6.82 -8.25
N THR A 74 0.13 7.36 -7.04
CA THR A 74 1.30 8.02 -6.47
C THR A 74 2.13 6.98 -5.71
N LEU A 75 3.44 6.97 -5.95
CA LEU A 75 4.37 6.03 -5.35
C LEU A 75 5.43 6.79 -4.56
N TYR A 76 5.58 6.44 -3.29
CA TYR A 76 6.74 6.76 -2.46
C TYR A 76 7.63 5.52 -2.35
N LEU A 77 8.83 5.62 -2.88
CA LEU A 77 9.77 4.51 -3.03
C LEU A 77 11.02 4.78 -2.21
N TYR A 78 11.18 4.03 -1.13
CA TYR A 78 12.38 4.05 -0.29
C TYR A 78 13.15 2.73 -0.42
N TRP A 79 14.42 2.76 -0.04
CA TRP A 79 15.36 1.66 -0.20
C TRP A 79 16.40 1.71 0.91
N PRO A 80 17.02 0.58 1.29
CA PRO A 80 18.01 0.57 2.34
C PRO A 80 19.40 0.96 1.78
N ALA A 81 20.32 1.32 2.67
CA ALA A 81 21.70 1.69 2.31
C ALA A 81 22.48 0.61 1.53
N TRP A 82 22.08 -0.64 1.65
CA TRP A 82 22.82 -1.81 1.15
C TRP A 82 22.24 -2.43 -0.13
N ASP A 83 21.04 -2.02 -0.58
CA ASP A 83 20.41 -2.53 -1.80
C ASP A 83 19.81 -1.40 -2.65
N TRP A 84 20.30 -1.29 -3.89
CA TRP A 84 19.81 -0.32 -4.88
C TRP A 84 18.66 -0.86 -5.73
N SER A 85 18.38 -2.17 -5.66
CA SER A 85 17.37 -2.82 -6.51
C SER A 85 15.95 -2.27 -6.34
N PRO A 86 15.50 -1.87 -5.14
CA PRO A 86 14.17 -1.29 -4.98
C PRO A 86 14.07 0.10 -5.59
N ALA A 87 15.17 0.83 -5.75
CA ALA A 87 15.16 2.24 -6.17
C ALA A 87 14.69 2.48 -7.61
N ASN A 88 14.54 1.42 -8.42
CA ASN A 88 14.10 1.52 -9.81
C ASN A 88 13.09 0.46 -10.25
N SER A 89 12.40 -0.16 -9.29
CA SER A 89 11.39 -1.17 -9.58
C SER A 89 10.15 -1.01 -8.71
N HIS A 90 9.00 -1.39 -9.25
CA HIS A 90 7.73 -1.29 -8.53
C HIS A 90 6.70 -2.29 -9.06
N TRP A 91 5.81 -2.75 -8.17
CA TRP A 91 4.68 -3.60 -8.51
C TRP A 91 3.37 -2.81 -8.44
N VAL A 92 2.61 -2.82 -9.53
CA VAL A 92 1.25 -2.25 -9.57
C VAL A 92 0.21 -3.37 -9.53
N ASP A 93 -0.64 -3.41 -8.50
CA ASP A 93 -1.73 -4.38 -8.38
C ASP A 93 -2.83 -4.12 -9.44
N LEU A 94 -3.30 -5.18 -10.11
CA LEU A 94 -4.42 -5.15 -11.06
C LEU A 94 -5.61 -6.06 -10.64
N GLY A 95 -5.51 -6.72 -9.48
CA GLY A 95 -6.57 -7.58 -8.96
C GLY A 95 -6.65 -8.93 -9.68
N GLU A 96 -7.80 -9.60 -9.55
CA GLU A 96 -7.99 -10.98 -10.03
C GLU A 96 -8.41 -11.07 -11.51
N ALA A 97 -8.99 -10.00 -12.04
CA ALA A 97 -9.53 -9.93 -13.40
C ALA A 97 -8.97 -8.70 -14.14
N PRO A 98 -7.68 -8.69 -14.49
CA PRO A 98 -7.10 -7.60 -15.26
C PRO A 98 -7.66 -7.57 -16.69
N GLU A 99 -7.67 -6.38 -17.27
CA GLU A 99 -7.93 -6.13 -18.68
C GLU A 99 -6.88 -6.84 -19.57
N ALA A 100 -7.19 -6.97 -20.87
CA ALA A 100 -6.33 -7.68 -21.81
C ALA A 100 -5.00 -6.95 -22.09
N GLU A 101 -5.01 -5.62 -22.05
CA GLU A 101 -3.87 -4.77 -22.33
C GLU A 101 -3.95 -3.47 -21.52
N TYR A 102 -2.80 -2.95 -21.11
CA TYR A 102 -2.63 -1.65 -20.47
C TYR A 102 -1.52 -0.86 -21.14
N ARG A 103 -1.62 0.48 -21.13
CA ARG A 103 -0.54 1.40 -21.53
C ARG A 103 0.00 2.12 -20.31
N VAL A 104 1.27 1.90 -20.01
CA VAL A 104 1.91 2.42 -18.78
C VAL A 104 3.04 3.38 -19.11
N LYS A 105 3.10 4.48 -18.38
CA LYS A 105 4.24 5.40 -18.32
C LYS A 105 4.36 5.96 -16.91
N LEU A 106 5.52 6.48 -16.55
CA LEU A 106 5.71 7.10 -15.24
C LEU A 106 6.54 8.36 -15.35
N ARG A 107 6.49 9.18 -14.31
CA ARG A 107 7.34 10.36 -14.12
C ARG A 107 7.69 10.48 -12.65
N ALA A 108 8.81 11.13 -12.35
CA ALA A 108 9.23 11.39 -10.98
C ALA A 108 8.89 12.82 -10.57
N ARG A 109 8.83 13.08 -9.27
CA ARG A 109 8.85 14.43 -8.72
C ARG A 109 10.25 14.74 -8.19
N VAL A 110 10.85 15.80 -8.72
CA VAL A 110 12.19 16.29 -8.36
C VAL A 110 12.07 17.79 -8.09
N ASP A 111 12.58 18.24 -6.95
CA ASP A 111 12.54 19.66 -6.54
C ASP A 111 11.14 20.30 -6.65
N GLY A 112 10.11 19.53 -6.27
CA GLY A 112 8.71 19.96 -6.26
C GLY A 112 8.00 19.91 -7.63
N GLN A 113 8.72 19.64 -8.73
CA GLN A 113 8.18 19.57 -10.08
C GLN A 113 8.19 18.15 -10.63
N PHE A 114 7.22 17.83 -11.49
CA PHE A 114 7.23 16.56 -12.20
C PHE A 114 8.20 16.63 -13.39
N THR A 115 8.98 15.56 -13.57
CA THR A 115 9.81 15.36 -14.75
C THR A 115 8.96 15.10 -15.99
N GLU A 116 9.58 15.12 -17.17
CA GLU A 116 9.02 14.50 -18.36
C GLU A 116 8.65 13.02 -18.09
N PHE A 117 7.69 12.52 -18.85
CA PHE A 117 7.31 11.11 -18.80
C PHE A 117 8.41 10.23 -19.41
N THR A 118 8.50 8.99 -18.90
CA THR A 118 9.13 7.90 -19.65
C THR A 118 8.39 7.66 -20.96
N GLN A 119 8.98 6.86 -21.85
CA GLN A 119 8.22 6.28 -22.95
C GLN A 119 7.04 5.46 -22.41
N GLU A 120 5.96 5.41 -23.20
CA GLU A 120 4.79 4.58 -22.92
C GLU A 120 5.03 3.14 -23.39
N VAL A 121 4.69 2.18 -22.53
CA VAL A 121 4.88 0.74 -22.74
C VAL A 121 3.52 0.04 -22.72
N ALA A 122 3.24 -0.75 -23.75
CA ALA A 122 2.07 -1.63 -23.78
C ALA A 122 2.36 -2.94 -23.05
N VAL A 123 1.47 -3.33 -22.15
CA VAL A 123 1.59 -4.53 -21.31
C VAL A 123 0.39 -5.42 -21.57
N ARG A 124 0.60 -6.66 -22.00
CA ARG A 124 -0.47 -7.60 -22.38
C ARG A 124 -0.61 -8.74 -21.40
N ARG A 125 -1.86 -9.14 -21.13
CA ARG A 125 -2.19 -10.27 -20.25
C ARG A 125 -1.77 -11.62 -20.79
N ASP A 126 -1.82 -11.81 -22.11
CA ASP A 126 -1.51 -13.09 -22.76
C ASP A 126 -0.04 -13.54 -22.62
N GLY A 127 0.81 -12.70 -22.03
CA GLY A 127 2.20 -13.02 -21.67
C GLY A 127 2.47 -13.02 -20.15
N ALA A 128 1.42 -13.00 -19.32
CA ALA A 128 1.59 -12.94 -17.87
C ALA A 128 2.29 -14.19 -17.34
N VAL A 129 3.41 -14.01 -16.65
CA VAL A 129 4.19 -15.10 -16.03
C VAL A 129 4.12 -15.03 -14.50
N PRO A 130 4.40 -16.13 -13.78
CA PRO A 130 4.47 -16.08 -12.32
C PRO A 130 5.46 -15.02 -11.82
N TRP A 131 5.11 -14.34 -10.74
CA TRP A 131 6.04 -13.51 -9.98
C TRP A 131 7.11 -14.36 -9.31
N SER A 132 8.32 -13.80 -9.26
CA SER A 132 9.44 -14.31 -8.47
C SER A 132 10.12 -13.12 -7.82
N ALA A 133 10.37 -13.20 -6.50
CA ALA A 133 11.19 -12.22 -5.82
C ALA A 133 12.54 -12.06 -6.53
N PRO A 134 13.05 -10.83 -6.71
CA PRO A 134 14.45 -10.63 -7.07
C PRO A 134 15.36 -11.30 -6.06
N GLU A 135 16.46 -11.91 -6.51
CA GLU A 135 17.46 -12.43 -5.58
C GLU A 135 18.04 -11.27 -4.73
N PRO A 136 18.13 -11.41 -3.40
CA PRO A 136 18.74 -10.39 -2.55
C PRO A 136 20.17 -10.12 -3.02
N ARG A 137 20.46 -8.88 -3.42
CA ARG A 137 21.74 -8.53 -4.06
C ARG A 137 22.91 -8.49 -3.07
N ARG A 138 22.60 -8.30 -1.79
CA ARG A 138 23.49 -8.50 -0.64
C ARG A 138 22.69 -9.09 0.51
N ASN A 139 23.37 -9.79 1.42
CA ASN A 139 22.75 -10.12 2.70
C ASN A 139 22.48 -8.82 3.45
N ALA A 140 21.24 -8.61 3.87
CA ALA A 140 20.93 -7.59 4.85
C ALA A 140 21.86 -7.77 6.06
N PRO A 141 22.44 -6.68 6.61
CA PRO A 141 23.15 -6.76 7.87
C PRO A 141 22.22 -7.34 8.94
N ALA A 142 22.76 -8.12 9.88
CA ALA A 142 21.97 -8.71 10.95
C ALA A 142 21.29 -7.60 11.77
N VAL A 143 19.97 -7.46 11.62
CA VAL A 143 19.19 -6.51 12.41
C VAL A 143 18.97 -7.09 13.79
N ALA A 144 19.35 -6.35 14.83
CA ALA A 144 18.95 -6.67 16.19
C ALA A 144 17.44 -6.47 16.30
N THR A 145 16.69 -7.57 16.38
CA THR A 145 15.22 -7.53 16.50
C THR A 145 14.83 -7.16 17.92
N THR A 146 14.81 -5.87 18.26
CA THR A 146 13.90 -5.37 19.29
C THR A 146 12.61 -5.01 18.57
N ALA A 147 11.69 -5.97 18.48
CA ALA A 147 10.36 -5.70 17.94
C ALA A 147 9.62 -4.86 18.99
N SER A 148 9.69 -3.53 18.86
CA SER A 148 8.69 -2.67 19.48
C SER A 148 7.31 -3.08 18.94
N PRO A 149 6.26 -2.98 19.76
CA PRO A 149 4.89 -3.26 19.32
C PRO A 149 4.58 -2.43 18.05
N ARG A 150 3.86 -2.91 17.01
CA ARG A 150 3.55 -2.18 15.75
C ARG A 150 2.09 -1.69 15.68
N HIS A 151 1.83 -0.39 15.54
CA HIS A 151 0.50 0.15 15.87
C HIS A 151 0.17 1.45 15.15
N GLY A 152 -1.05 1.56 14.62
CA GLY A 152 -1.63 2.85 14.23
C GLY A 152 -2.92 2.73 13.43
N THR A 153 -3.48 3.88 13.04
CA THR A 153 -4.63 3.96 12.13
C THR A 153 -4.60 5.25 11.32
N MET A 154 -5.33 5.28 10.19
CA MET A 154 -5.50 6.51 9.40
C MET A 154 -6.12 7.62 10.24
N ASP A 155 -5.48 8.79 10.20
CA ASP A 155 -5.87 9.97 10.97
C ASP A 155 -6.63 10.99 10.13
N GLN A 156 -6.13 11.29 8.92
CA GLN A 156 -6.78 12.12 7.92
C GLN A 156 -6.76 11.38 6.57
N PRO A 157 -7.91 11.04 5.96
CA PRO A 157 -9.24 11.08 6.55
C PRO A 157 -9.35 10.15 7.77
N ARG A 158 -10.27 10.48 8.68
CA ARG A 158 -10.48 9.74 9.94
C ARG A 158 -10.97 8.31 9.65
N SER A 159 -10.28 7.31 10.20
CA SER A 159 -10.73 5.91 10.08
C SER A 159 -11.95 5.59 10.94
N ARG A 160 -12.71 4.53 10.60
CA ARG A 160 -13.81 3.99 11.42
C ARG A 160 -13.35 3.58 12.81
N ALA A 161 -12.18 2.97 12.94
CA ALA A 161 -11.60 2.61 14.22
C ALA A 161 -11.24 3.86 15.04
N GLY A 162 -10.63 4.87 14.40
CA GLY A 162 -10.38 6.17 15.00
C GLY A 162 -11.66 6.84 15.48
N ALA A 163 -12.68 6.97 14.62
CA ALA A 163 -13.95 7.59 14.96
C ALA A 163 -14.70 6.82 16.05
N ALA A 164 -14.94 5.53 15.85
CA ALA A 164 -15.77 4.75 16.76
C ALA A 164 -15.05 4.44 18.07
N ILE A 165 -13.80 4.01 18.05
CA ILE A 165 -13.13 3.45 19.23
C ILE A 165 -12.29 4.51 19.94
N ARG A 166 -11.38 5.21 19.22
CA ARG A 166 -10.47 6.20 19.81
C ARG A 166 -11.20 7.47 20.24
N ASP A 167 -12.00 8.04 19.33
CA ASP A 167 -12.63 9.34 19.51
C ASP A 167 -14.02 9.23 20.15
N THR A 168 -14.54 8.00 20.29
CA THR A 168 -15.85 7.70 20.86
C THR A 168 -17.01 8.48 20.22
N ASP A 169 -16.98 8.64 18.89
CA ASP A 169 -17.98 9.40 18.14
C ASP A 169 -19.42 8.97 18.53
N SER A 170 -20.28 9.97 18.68
CA SER A 170 -21.66 9.83 19.13
C SER A 170 -22.64 9.39 18.04
N ALA A 171 -22.21 9.30 16.78
CA ALA A 171 -23.02 8.75 15.69
C ALA A 171 -23.58 7.38 16.08
N PRO A 172 -24.87 7.08 15.82
CA PRO A 172 -25.48 5.84 16.32
C PRO A 172 -24.76 4.58 15.84
N ILE A 173 -24.26 4.56 14.60
CA ILE A 173 -23.44 3.46 14.07
C ILE A 173 -22.13 3.27 14.85
N CYS A 174 -21.46 4.34 15.27
CA CYS A 174 -20.24 4.28 16.07
C CYS A 174 -20.52 3.74 17.48
N VAL A 175 -21.64 4.13 18.08
CA VAL A 175 -22.11 3.60 19.38
C VAL A 175 -22.37 2.11 19.27
N GLU A 176 -23.08 1.66 18.23
CA GLU A 176 -23.38 0.25 18.03
C GLU A 176 -22.12 -0.56 17.68
N ALA A 177 -21.21 0.01 16.89
CA ALA A 177 -19.93 -0.61 16.57
C ALA A 177 -19.14 -0.92 17.84
N ARG A 178 -19.01 0.07 18.75
CA ARG A 178 -18.37 -0.13 20.06
C ARG A 178 -19.06 -1.20 20.90
N ARG A 179 -20.40 -1.26 20.87
CA ARG A 179 -21.18 -2.27 21.61
C ARG A 179 -20.92 -3.69 21.10
N LEU A 180 -20.71 -3.84 19.78
CA LEU A 180 -20.49 -5.13 19.13
C LEU A 180 -19.05 -5.61 19.18
N ASN A 181 -18.09 -4.68 19.19
CA ASN A 181 -16.66 -4.97 19.31
C ASN A 181 -16.33 -5.59 20.67
N THR A 182 -15.34 -6.48 20.69
CA THR A 182 -14.78 -7.02 21.93
C THR A 182 -13.36 -6.50 22.18
N SER A 183 -12.69 -5.93 21.17
CA SER A 183 -11.45 -5.17 21.33
C SER A 183 -11.73 -3.66 21.24
N THR A 184 -10.92 -2.89 21.95
CA THR A 184 -10.87 -1.42 21.90
C THR A 184 -9.55 -0.91 21.34
N ASP A 185 -8.76 -1.78 20.71
CA ASP A 185 -7.42 -1.47 20.20
C ASP A 185 -7.56 -0.85 18.80
N TRP A 186 -7.95 0.42 18.78
CA TRP A 186 -8.22 1.19 17.56
C TRP A 186 -7.01 1.26 16.61
N GLN A 187 -5.81 1.11 17.17
CA GLN A 187 -4.53 1.15 16.48
C GLN A 187 -4.07 -0.23 15.94
N GLU A 188 -4.88 -1.29 16.11
CA GLU A 188 -4.53 -2.68 15.79
C GLU A 188 -5.69 -3.44 15.12
N VAL A 189 -6.37 -2.82 14.16
CA VAL A 189 -7.34 -3.58 13.36
C VAL A 189 -6.58 -4.49 12.39
N LEU A 190 -6.49 -5.77 12.75
CA LEU A 190 -5.73 -6.82 12.07
C LEU A 190 -6.48 -8.17 12.07
N PRO A 191 -6.12 -9.14 11.20
CA PRO A 191 -6.89 -10.38 11.01
C PRO A 191 -7.06 -11.27 12.24
N GLY A 192 -6.19 -11.09 13.24
CA GLY A 192 -6.10 -11.89 14.45
C GLY A 192 -5.02 -12.97 14.36
N ALA A 193 -4.35 -13.25 15.47
CA ALA A 193 -3.23 -14.19 15.51
C ALA A 193 -3.61 -15.60 15.01
N GLU A 194 -4.81 -16.09 15.36
CA GLU A 194 -5.30 -17.39 14.90
C GLU A 194 -5.39 -17.48 13.36
N ARG A 195 -5.99 -16.48 12.71
CA ARG A 195 -6.10 -16.44 11.24
C ARG A 195 -4.74 -16.25 10.59
N MET A 196 -3.90 -15.37 11.13
CA MET A 196 -2.54 -15.17 10.62
C MET A 196 -1.68 -16.42 10.79
N LEU A 197 -1.88 -17.25 11.81
CA LEU A 197 -1.17 -18.53 11.98
C LEU A 197 -1.72 -19.64 11.07
N ALA A 198 -3.01 -19.60 10.75
CA ALA A 198 -3.64 -20.56 9.85
C ALA A 198 -3.23 -20.35 8.38
N ASP A 199 -3.03 -19.09 7.98
CA ASP A 199 -2.58 -18.74 6.64
C ASP A 199 -1.71 -17.48 6.72
N TYR A 200 -0.41 -17.57 6.47
CA TYR A 200 0.56 -16.50 6.75
C TYR A 200 0.36 -15.28 5.83
N PRO A 201 0.15 -14.05 6.35
CA PRO A 201 0.09 -12.86 5.49
C PRO A 201 1.37 -12.60 4.70
N TRP A 202 2.54 -12.90 5.24
CA TRP A 202 3.80 -12.70 4.54
C TRP A 202 4.22 -13.96 3.79
N ASN A 203 4.64 -13.80 2.54
CA ASN A 203 5.30 -14.85 1.79
C ASN A 203 6.81 -14.61 1.77
N ASP A 204 7.54 -15.32 2.62
CA ASP A 204 9.00 -15.12 2.73
C ASP A 204 9.76 -15.60 1.49
N ALA A 205 9.26 -16.58 0.75
CA ALA A 205 9.89 -17.04 -0.48
C ALA A 205 9.77 -16.00 -1.61
N GLN A 206 8.64 -15.31 -1.67
CA GLN A 206 8.32 -14.35 -2.74
C GLN A 206 8.47 -12.88 -2.30
N LYS A 207 8.80 -12.64 -1.04
CA LYS A 207 9.06 -11.33 -0.42
C LYS A 207 7.92 -10.32 -0.63
N TYR A 208 6.68 -10.75 -0.44
CA TYR A 208 5.52 -9.85 -0.52
C TYR A 208 4.41 -10.22 0.48
N LEU A 209 3.51 -9.26 0.70
CA LEU A 209 2.35 -9.37 1.58
C LEU A 209 1.11 -9.87 0.81
N GLU A 210 0.60 -11.05 1.17
CA GLU A 210 -0.59 -11.72 0.63
C GLU A 210 -1.88 -11.29 1.36
N TYR A 211 -2.13 -9.98 1.48
CA TYR A 211 -3.28 -9.46 2.25
C TYR A 211 -4.64 -9.83 1.63
N ARG A 212 -4.73 -10.00 0.30
CA ARG A 212 -6.00 -10.21 -0.43
C ARG A 212 -6.82 -11.38 0.13
N LYS A 213 -6.17 -12.49 0.50
CA LYS A 213 -6.80 -13.73 0.95
C LYS A 213 -7.53 -13.64 2.29
N PHE A 214 -7.35 -12.52 3.02
CA PHE A 214 -8.01 -12.31 4.30
C PHE A 214 -9.37 -11.64 4.21
N PHE A 215 -9.76 -11.17 3.03
CA PHE A 215 -10.99 -10.41 2.82
C PHE A 215 -12.03 -11.23 2.06
N GLU A 216 -13.11 -11.57 2.77
CA GLU A 216 -14.25 -12.29 2.22
C GLU A 216 -15.54 -11.57 2.62
N GLY A 217 -16.45 -11.37 1.67
CA GLY A 217 -17.69 -10.63 1.92
C GLY A 217 -17.44 -9.23 2.51
N ASN A 218 -18.35 -8.78 3.37
CA ASN A 218 -18.37 -7.41 3.90
C ASN A 218 -17.50 -7.24 5.16
N THR A 219 -16.36 -7.92 5.26
CA THR A 219 -15.50 -7.88 6.46
C THR A 219 -14.19 -7.13 6.23
N VAL A 220 -14.15 -6.22 5.25
CA VAL A 220 -12.95 -5.43 4.99
C VAL A 220 -12.57 -4.61 6.23
N ALA A 221 -13.55 -3.93 6.85
CA ALA A 221 -13.29 -2.98 7.93
C ALA A 221 -12.80 -3.63 9.23
N SER A 222 -13.23 -4.86 9.54
CA SER A 222 -12.71 -5.64 10.67
C SER A 222 -11.51 -6.51 10.32
N THR A 223 -11.13 -6.57 9.03
CA THR A 223 -10.22 -7.57 8.46
C THR A 223 -10.69 -9.02 8.66
N GLY A 224 -11.97 -9.26 8.93
CA GLY A 224 -12.52 -10.57 9.28
C GLY A 224 -12.23 -11.00 10.72
N ASN A 225 -11.73 -10.10 11.56
CA ASN A 225 -11.49 -10.36 12.98
C ASN A 225 -12.78 -10.11 13.79
N PRO A 226 -13.36 -11.13 14.45
CA PRO A 226 -14.60 -10.98 15.21
C PRO A 226 -14.53 -9.93 16.33
N ALA A 227 -13.33 -9.62 16.83
CA ALA A 227 -13.14 -8.61 17.86
C ALA A 227 -13.46 -7.18 17.40
N PHE A 228 -13.44 -6.94 16.09
CA PHE A 228 -13.72 -5.65 15.44
C PHE A 228 -14.96 -5.68 14.55
N ARG A 229 -15.83 -6.70 14.66
CA ARG A 229 -17.01 -6.88 13.79
C ARG A 229 -17.97 -5.69 13.73
N GLY A 230 -17.97 -4.82 14.74
CA GLY A 230 -18.77 -3.60 14.75
C GLY A 230 -18.32 -2.58 13.69
N LEU A 231 -17.07 -2.65 13.23
CA LEU A 231 -16.56 -1.80 12.15
C LEU A 231 -17.15 -2.17 10.77
N ASP A 232 -17.69 -3.39 10.64
CA ASP A 232 -18.35 -3.89 9.43
C ASP A 232 -19.84 -3.51 9.35
N LEU A 233 -20.36 -2.75 10.32
CA LEU A 233 -21.75 -2.30 10.30
C LEU A 233 -22.06 -1.52 9.02
N VAL A 234 -23.23 -1.80 8.47
CA VAL A 234 -23.78 -1.17 7.28
C VAL A 234 -24.69 -0.02 7.71
N PRO A 235 -24.54 1.19 7.15
CA PRO A 235 -25.48 2.28 7.37
C PRO A 235 -26.92 1.90 7.04
N ASP A 236 -27.85 2.29 7.92
CA ASP A 236 -29.29 2.16 7.70
C ASP A 236 -30.07 3.29 8.39
N GLY A 237 -31.40 3.29 8.29
CA GLY A 237 -32.24 4.34 8.88
C GLY A 237 -32.20 4.41 10.42
N SER A 238 -31.70 3.38 11.10
CA SER A 238 -31.56 3.32 12.56
C SER A 238 -30.15 3.67 13.04
N LEU A 239 -29.13 3.22 12.31
CA LEU A 239 -27.72 3.43 12.64
C LEU A 239 -27.20 4.77 12.12
N GLY A 240 -27.80 5.29 11.05
CA GLY A 240 -27.28 6.43 10.31
C GLY A 240 -25.98 6.08 9.58
N ASP A 241 -25.31 7.11 9.07
CA ASP A 241 -24.05 6.98 8.34
C ASP A 241 -22.84 6.93 9.28
N TRP A 242 -21.78 6.29 8.79
CA TRP A 242 -20.43 6.49 9.34
C TRP A 242 -20.02 7.98 9.21
N PRO A 243 -19.30 8.55 10.19
CA PRO A 243 -18.74 9.90 10.06
C PRO A 243 -17.86 10.02 8.82
N VAL A 244 -18.09 11.04 8.00
CA VAL A 244 -17.37 11.23 6.74
C VAL A 244 -16.38 12.40 6.79
N THR A 245 -15.22 12.21 6.16
CA THR A 245 -14.30 13.32 5.84
C THR A 245 -14.62 13.87 4.45
N VAL A 246 -14.85 15.18 4.32
CA VAL A 246 -15.08 15.81 3.02
C VAL A 246 -13.75 16.05 2.31
N LEU A 247 -13.63 15.51 1.10
CA LEU A 247 -12.51 15.73 0.19
C LEU A 247 -12.98 16.59 -0.98
N LYS A 248 -12.17 17.56 -1.40
CA LYS A 248 -12.45 18.39 -2.57
C LYS A 248 -12.24 17.58 -3.85
N ALA A 249 -13.27 17.42 -4.67
CA ALA A 249 -13.18 16.64 -5.91
C ALA A 249 -12.25 17.26 -6.97
N ASP A 250 -12.04 18.57 -6.90
CA ASP A 250 -11.23 19.37 -7.83
C ASP A 250 -9.80 19.64 -7.33
N ALA A 251 -9.41 19.07 -6.19
CA ALA A 251 -8.05 19.24 -5.69
C ALA A 251 -7.05 18.44 -6.52
N ASP A 252 -5.94 19.09 -6.88
CA ASP A 252 -4.82 18.44 -7.59
C ASP A 252 -4.14 17.36 -6.73
N SER A 253 -4.25 17.47 -5.40
CA SER A 253 -3.67 16.52 -4.45
C SER A 253 -4.37 16.55 -3.10
N HIS A 254 -4.34 15.43 -2.39
CA HIS A 254 -4.80 15.31 -1.00
C HIS A 254 -3.68 14.86 -0.08
N THR A 255 -3.74 15.37 1.16
CA THR A 255 -2.88 14.94 2.26
C THR A 255 -3.58 13.86 3.06
N PHE A 256 -2.83 12.79 3.30
CA PHE A 256 -3.23 11.65 4.12
C PHE A 256 -2.33 11.61 5.35
N SER A 257 -2.87 11.30 6.52
CA SER A 257 -2.07 11.15 7.74
C SER A 257 -2.38 9.83 8.43
N TYR A 258 -1.42 9.34 9.20
CA TYR A 258 -1.54 8.15 10.02
C TYR A 258 -1.01 8.42 11.42
N ASP A 259 -1.80 7.98 12.39
CA ASP A 259 -1.45 8.06 13.79
C ASP A 259 -0.66 6.82 14.17
N TYR A 260 0.68 6.94 14.20
CA TYR A 260 1.57 5.86 14.60
C TYR A 260 1.76 5.86 16.11
N MET A 261 1.34 4.77 16.75
CA MET A 261 1.75 4.47 18.12
C MET A 261 3.11 3.76 18.15
N ALA A 262 3.50 3.15 17.03
CA ALA A 262 4.86 2.67 16.81
C ALA A 262 5.12 2.46 15.32
N TYR A 263 5.99 3.31 14.78
CA TYR A 263 6.34 3.32 13.36
C TYR A 263 7.35 2.22 13.00
N HIS A 264 7.18 1.62 11.82
CA HIS A 264 8.10 0.62 11.28
C HIS A 264 8.47 0.94 9.84
N THR A 265 9.77 1.07 9.63
CA THR A 265 10.41 1.00 8.32
C THR A 265 11.03 -0.36 8.10
N GLY A 266 11.33 -0.67 6.85
CA GLY A 266 12.11 -1.84 6.48
C GLY A 266 11.70 -2.43 5.15
N GLU A 267 12.61 -3.20 4.56
CA GLU A 267 12.49 -3.74 3.20
C GLU A 267 11.20 -4.53 2.90
N SER A 268 10.55 -5.06 3.93
CA SER A 268 9.33 -5.86 3.81
C SER A 268 8.03 -5.07 4.04
N TRP A 269 8.11 -3.82 4.46
CA TRP A 269 6.96 -3.02 4.87
C TRP A 269 6.45 -2.13 3.74
N SER A 270 5.13 -2.03 3.62
CA SER A 270 4.51 -1.11 2.68
C SER A 270 3.18 -0.59 3.21
N HIS A 271 2.83 0.62 2.79
CA HIS A 271 1.48 1.15 2.88
C HIS A 271 0.82 1.12 1.49
N ARG A 272 -0.47 0.77 1.43
CA ARG A 272 -1.27 0.78 0.20
C ARG A 272 -2.64 1.36 0.50
N TRP A 273 -3.09 2.30 -0.33
CA TRP A 273 -4.41 2.92 -0.20
C TRP A 273 -5.25 2.63 -1.43
N PHE A 274 -6.38 2.00 -1.20
CA PHE A 274 -7.38 1.66 -2.18
C PHE A 274 -8.58 2.58 -2.02
N LEU A 275 -9.32 2.72 -3.10
CA LEU A 275 -10.54 3.50 -3.13
C LEU A 275 -11.66 2.66 -3.69
N THR A 276 -12.86 2.80 -3.17
CA THR A 276 -14.05 2.19 -3.77
C THR A 276 -14.23 2.66 -5.23
N ARG A 277 -14.81 1.79 -6.05
CA ARG A 277 -15.21 2.15 -7.41
C ARG A 277 -16.27 3.25 -7.37
N GLN A 278 -16.34 4.03 -8.45
CA GLN A 278 -17.33 5.09 -8.58
C GLN A 278 -18.75 4.50 -8.48
N GLY A 279 -19.59 5.11 -7.64
CA GLY A 279 -20.98 4.68 -7.44
C GLY A 279 -21.17 3.54 -6.43
N TRP A 280 -20.13 3.18 -5.66
CA TRP A 280 -20.29 2.30 -4.50
C TRP A 280 -21.37 2.83 -3.55
N ASP A 281 -22.27 1.93 -3.12
CA ASP A 281 -23.37 2.22 -2.21
C ASP A 281 -23.02 1.71 -0.79
N PRO A 282 -22.83 2.60 0.19
CA PRO A 282 -22.55 2.21 1.57
C PRO A 282 -23.59 1.26 2.18
N ALA A 283 -24.85 1.30 1.71
CA ALA A 283 -25.91 0.42 2.19
C ALA A 283 -25.72 -1.06 1.77
N GLY A 284 -24.81 -1.34 0.85
CA GLY A 284 -24.40 -2.70 0.48
C GLY A 284 -23.32 -3.31 1.39
N GLY A 285 -22.73 -2.49 2.28
CA GLY A 285 -21.51 -2.84 3.00
C GLY A 285 -20.26 -2.61 2.17
N LEU A 286 -19.10 -3.02 2.71
CA LEU A 286 -17.81 -2.85 2.05
C LEU A 286 -17.12 -4.21 1.90
N ALA A 287 -17.13 -4.73 0.67
CA ALA A 287 -16.38 -5.90 0.27
C ALA A 287 -15.08 -5.53 -0.47
N TRP A 288 -14.14 -6.46 -0.56
CA TRP A 288 -12.90 -6.21 -1.30
C TRP A 288 -13.17 -5.95 -2.78
N GLU A 289 -14.19 -6.62 -3.31
CA GLU A 289 -14.65 -6.49 -4.68
C GLU A 289 -15.24 -5.10 -4.95
N ASP A 290 -15.51 -4.25 -3.96
CA ASP A 290 -15.96 -2.87 -4.19
C ASP A 290 -14.81 -1.91 -4.50
N LEU A 291 -13.56 -2.35 -4.30
CA LEU A 291 -12.37 -1.53 -4.45
C LEU A 291 -11.85 -1.50 -5.89
N GLU A 292 -11.32 -0.36 -6.29
CA GLU A 292 -10.39 -0.30 -7.42
C GLU A 292 -9.18 -1.19 -7.11
N PRO A 293 -8.76 -2.06 -8.03
CA PRO A 293 -7.67 -3.01 -7.74
C PRO A 293 -6.31 -2.32 -7.65
N VAL A 294 -6.13 -1.17 -8.30
CA VAL A 294 -4.90 -0.37 -8.24
C VAL A 294 -4.96 0.53 -7.01
N PRO A 295 -4.07 0.37 -6.02
CA PRO A 295 -3.98 1.33 -4.94
C PRO A 295 -3.52 2.69 -5.49
N PHE A 296 -4.23 3.76 -5.16
CA PHE A 296 -3.95 5.10 -5.67
C PHE A 296 -2.74 5.75 -5.00
N LEU A 297 -2.36 5.27 -3.82
CA LEU A 297 -1.16 5.66 -3.10
C LEU A 297 -0.46 4.38 -2.65
N VAL A 298 0.86 4.34 -2.80
CA VAL A 298 1.71 3.27 -2.27
C VAL A 298 2.97 3.89 -1.69
N GLU A 299 3.35 3.42 -0.51
CA GLU A 299 4.66 3.66 0.07
C GLU A 299 5.35 2.32 0.29
N VAL A 300 6.64 2.25 -0.05
CA VAL A 300 7.46 1.04 0.13
C VAL A 300 8.64 1.38 1.03
N GLN A 301 8.86 0.53 2.03
CA GLN A 301 9.90 0.57 3.07
C GLN A 301 9.83 1.70 4.11
N GLY A 302 9.04 2.75 3.86
CA GLY A 302 8.91 3.91 4.76
C GLY A 302 10.13 4.85 4.68
N ALA A 303 9.95 6.14 4.98
CA ALA A 303 11.07 7.08 4.90
C ALA A 303 12.05 6.94 6.07
N ASP A 304 13.35 7.15 5.84
CA ASP A 304 14.41 6.97 6.85
C ASP A 304 14.39 7.99 8.02
N ARG A 305 13.42 8.93 8.08
CA ARG A 305 13.39 10.05 9.05
C ARG A 305 12.00 10.45 9.55
N GLU A 306 11.14 9.48 9.86
CA GLU A 306 9.71 9.71 10.12
C GLU A 306 9.28 9.90 11.58
N GLU A 307 10.18 10.19 12.52
CA GLU A 307 9.74 10.58 13.88
C GLU A 307 8.79 11.81 13.86
N ASP A 308 8.79 12.57 12.75
CA ASP A 308 7.93 13.73 12.48
C ASP A 308 6.90 13.51 11.32
N SER A 309 6.90 12.36 10.64
CA SER A 309 6.20 12.14 9.35
C SER A 309 4.91 11.35 9.49
N THR A 310 4.01 11.84 10.34
CA THR A 310 2.64 11.30 10.41
C THR A 310 1.79 11.72 9.20
N GLN A 311 2.35 12.42 8.20
CA GLN A 311 1.62 13.05 7.09
C GLN A 311 2.27 12.74 5.73
N TRP A 312 1.54 12.05 4.86
CA TRP A 312 1.84 11.97 3.43
C TRP A 312 1.09 13.05 2.70
N GLU A 313 1.82 14.05 2.28
CA GLU A 313 1.22 15.29 1.81
C GLU A 313 0.50 15.16 0.45
N PHE A 314 0.78 14.14 -0.37
CA PHE A 314 0.30 14.12 -1.74
C PHE A 314 -0.05 12.72 -2.26
N ALA A 315 -1.33 12.49 -2.56
CA ALA A 315 -1.72 11.54 -3.60
C ALA A 315 -2.58 12.21 -4.68
N THR A 316 -2.31 11.84 -5.93
CA THR A 316 -3.24 12.06 -7.03
C THR A 316 -4.36 11.06 -6.87
N LEU A 317 -5.57 11.53 -6.55
CA LEU A 317 -6.75 10.68 -6.52
C LEU A 317 -7.35 10.58 -7.93
N PRO A 318 -7.85 9.40 -8.34
CA PRO A 318 -8.76 9.33 -9.48
C PRO A 318 -9.92 10.30 -9.28
N HIS A 319 -10.41 10.92 -10.36
CA HIS A 319 -11.59 11.79 -10.27
C HIS A 319 -12.78 11.03 -9.69
N ARG A 320 -13.42 11.61 -8.67
CA ARG A 320 -14.48 10.99 -7.87
C ARG A 320 -15.50 12.02 -7.44
N THR A 321 -16.74 11.56 -7.28
CA THR A 321 -17.84 12.37 -6.74
C THR A 321 -18.69 11.54 -5.80
N GLY A 322 -19.25 12.19 -4.77
CA GLY A 322 -20.16 11.55 -3.82
C GLY A 322 -19.44 10.71 -2.77
N ARG A 323 -20.18 9.77 -2.18
CA ARG A 323 -19.70 8.88 -1.12
C ARG A 323 -18.69 7.87 -1.66
N ALA A 324 -17.64 7.63 -0.88
CA ALA A 324 -16.64 6.60 -1.13
C ALA A 324 -16.02 6.12 0.19
N ALA A 325 -15.30 5.00 0.14
CA ALA A 325 -14.44 4.57 1.22
C ALA A 325 -12.99 4.47 0.73
N ILE A 326 -12.06 4.96 1.55
CA ILE A 326 -10.63 4.73 1.39
C ILE A 326 -10.25 3.58 2.32
N VAL A 327 -9.60 2.56 1.76
CA VAL A 327 -9.10 1.40 2.50
C VAL A 327 -7.59 1.45 2.48
N HIS A 328 -6.99 1.53 3.65
CA HIS A 328 -5.55 1.53 3.83
C HIS A 328 -5.09 0.20 4.41
N VAL A 329 -4.01 -0.36 3.86
CA VAL A 329 -3.32 -1.56 4.34
C VAL A 329 -1.87 -1.18 4.64
N TRP A 330 -1.40 -1.47 5.84
CA TRP A 330 0.01 -1.36 6.23
C TRP A 330 0.52 -2.69 6.79
N GLY A 331 1.55 -3.27 6.18
CA GLY A 331 2.02 -4.58 6.62
C GLY A 331 3.35 -5.02 6.02
N GLY A 332 3.84 -6.15 6.53
CA GLY A 332 5.12 -6.75 6.14
C GLY A 332 5.41 -8.07 6.86
N HIS A 333 6.70 -8.43 6.98
CA HIS A 333 7.18 -9.69 7.59
C HIS A 333 6.91 -9.84 9.10
N GLY A 334 6.20 -8.90 9.74
CA GLY A 334 5.97 -8.87 11.19
C GLY A 334 5.08 -9.98 11.78
N GLY A 335 4.44 -9.70 12.92
CA GLY A 335 3.44 -10.59 13.52
C GLY A 335 3.94 -11.68 14.47
N PRO A 336 3.03 -12.62 14.83
CA PRO A 336 3.32 -13.80 15.66
C PRO A 336 4.52 -14.63 15.18
N ASP A 337 5.18 -15.28 16.12
CA ASP A 337 6.20 -16.28 15.79
C ASP A 337 5.55 -17.53 15.19
N THR A 338 6.13 -18.04 14.11
CA THR A 338 5.70 -19.32 13.52
C THR A 338 6.14 -20.48 14.41
N PRO A 339 5.29 -21.50 14.66
CA PRO A 339 5.61 -22.61 15.57
C PRO A 339 6.86 -23.42 15.19
N ASP A 340 7.16 -23.52 13.90
CA ASP A 340 8.24 -24.33 13.32
C ASP A 340 9.46 -23.51 12.87
N GLY A 341 9.43 -22.18 13.07
CA GLY A 341 10.45 -21.26 12.56
C GLY A 341 10.42 -21.06 11.04
N GLY A 342 9.40 -21.57 10.33
CA GLY A 342 9.18 -21.35 8.90
C GLY A 342 8.87 -19.88 8.56
N ASN A 343 8.80 -19.55 7.27
CA ASN A 343 8.43 -18.21 6.78
C ASN A 343 9.27 -17.05 7.38
N GLY A 344 10.58 -17.25 7.52
CA GLY A 344 11.44 -16.27 8.18
C GLY A 344 11.12 -16.08 9.68
N ARG A 345 10.53 -17.09 10.34
CA ARG A 345 10.11 -17.16 11.75
C ARG A 345 8.88 -16.35 12.13
N LYS A 346 8.24 -15.69 11.16
CA LYS A 346 7.12 -14.78 11.40
C LYS A 346 5.97 -15.06 10.43
N THR A 347 4.74 -14.90 10.88
CA THR A 347 3.56 -15.07 10.00
C THR A 347 3.48 -13.98 8.94
N GLY A 348 4.07 -12.81 9.19
CA GLY A 348 3.61 -11.57 8.59
C GLY A 348 2.44 -10.98 9.36
N GLU A 349 2.23 -9.69 9.21
CA GLU A 349 1.05 -9.01 9.72
C GLU A 349 0.71 -7.81 8.84
N PHE A 350 -0.54 -7.37 8.97
CA PHE A 350 -0.96 -6.09 8.44
C PHE A 350 -2.07 -5.48 9.29
N PHE A 351 -2.13 -4.16 9.25
CA PHE A 351 -3.12 -3.30 9.87
C PHE A 351 -3.97 -2.70 8.77
N LEU A 352 -5.26 -2.50 9.06
CA LEU A 352 -6.19 -1.94 8.11
C LEU A 352 -6.96 -0.76 8.71
N SER A 353 -7.15 0.26 7.88
CA SER A 353 -8.01 1.40 8.21
C SER A 353 -9.01 1.64 7.09
N VAL A 354 -10.29 1.73 7.42
CA VAL A 354 -11.35 2.18 6.50
C VAL A 354 -11.75 3.59 6.86
N CYS A 355 -11.76 4.51 5.91
CA CYS A 355 -12.15 5.89 6.11
C CYS A 355 -13.32 6.21 5.18
N ASP A 356 -14.46 6.59 5.73
CA ASP A 356 -15.61 7.04 4.94
C ASP A 356 -15.38 8.49 4.53
N VAL A 357 -15.52 8.77 3.24
CA VAL A 357 -15.27 10.09 2.65
C VAL A 357 -16.39 10.52 1.72
N GLU A 358 -16.46 11.82 1.50
CA GLU A 358 -17.38 12.41 0.52
C GLU A 358 -16.63 13.40 -0.36
N PHE A 359 -16.62 13.13 -1.67
CA PHE A 359 -16.05 14.01 -2.67
C PHE A 359 -17.07 15.08 -3.07
N ARG A 360 -16.72 16.36 -2.85
CA ARG A 360 -17.56 17.52 -3.14
C ARG A 360 -16.88 18.54 -4.03
#